data_AF-A9CLK6-F1
#
_entry.id   AF-A9CLK6-F1
#
_cell.length_a   1.000
_cell.length_b   1.000
_cell.length_c   1.000
_cell.angle_alpha   90.00
_cell.angle_beta   90.00
_cell.angle_gamma   90.00
#
_symmetry.space_group_name_H-M   'P 1'
#
loop_
_entity.id
_entity.type
_entity.pdbx_description
1 polymer ?
#
loop_
_entity_poly.entity_id
_entity_poly.type
_entity_poly.pdbx_seq_one_letter_code
_entity_poly.pdbx_strand_id
1 'polypeptide(L)'
;MTRHYDRLWEGRWPSASEFCRISRPNFIHAVRACRVVRNSATTGFALTGYCVGDPGLMLVLTENQEIELELPNEKSASRIMVAQLLAKRRTQYSLGKNIVLPDEEIDALIREAVRLSPSAFNSQSSRVVILHRDENQKLWDIVKSELSHIVEGEAKKHSFRKIDSFAAGAGAVLFFEDRNVIRILQDQWPLYADHFPDWSEQASGMAQLSVWIALAGIGIGASLQHYNPLVDAKIKRHWNIPDTWRLRAQMPFGSNEAPFPPKTIISDGDRFRSFFR
;
A
#
# COMPACT_ATOMS: atom_id res chain seq x y z
N MET A 1 -23.58 -28.89 4.85
CA MET A 1 -24.06 -29.61 6.04
C MET A 1 -24.68 -28.59 6.98
N THR A 2 -25.99 -28.41 6.87
CA THR A 2 -26.79 -27.49 7.69
C THR A 2 -27.06 -28.16 9.02
N ARG A 3 -26.62 -27.56 10.14
CA ARG A 3 -27.04 -28.00 11.48
C ARG A 3 -28.26 -27.17 11.86
N HIS A 4 -29.42 -27.82 11.92
CA HIS A 4 -30.64 -27.21 12.43
C HIS A 4 -30.55 -27.07 13.95
N TYR A 5 -30.67 -25.84 14.45
CA TYR A 5 -30.92 -25.57 15.86
C TYR A 5 -32.40 -25.22 16.00
N ASP A 6 -33.23 -26.25 16.18
CA ASP A 6 -34.62 -26.07 16.56
C ASP A 6 -34.71 -25.81 18.07
N ARG A 7 -35.52 -24.80 18.40
CA ARG A 7 -35.95 -24.34 19.74
C ARG A 7 -35.05 -23.35 20.47
N LEU A 8 -35.69 -22.21 20.74
CA LEU A 8 -35.71 -21.33 21.93
C LEU A 8 -35.97 -19.94 21.32
N TRP A 9 -37.04 -19.21 21.62
CA TRP A 9 -37.16 -18.32 22.78
C TRP A 9 -38.59 -17.74 22.86
N GLU A 10 -39.29 -17.95 23.97
CA GLU A 10 -40.49 -17.20 24.35
C GLU A 10 -40.07 -16.04 25.28
N GLY A 11 -40.29 -14.79 24.85
CA GLY A 11 -40.52 -13.70 25.81
C GLY A 11 -39.32 -12.92 26.39
N ARG A 12 -38.25 -12.68 25.63
CA ARG A 12 -37.42 -11.43 25.63
C ARG A 12 -36.17 -11.63 24.76
N TRP A 13 -35.88 -10.69 23.86
CA TRP A 13 -34.66 -10.73 23.05
C TRP A 13 -33.43 -10.44 23.94
N PRO A 14 -32.35 -11.24 23.87
CA PRO A 14 -31.13 -10.98 24.61
C PRO A 14 -30.41 -9.72 24.10
N SER A 15 -29.55 -9.16 24.94
CA SER A 15 -28.68 -8.04 24.54
C SER A 15 -27.73 -8.46 23.39
N ALA A 16 -27.31 -7.52 22.53
CA ALA A 16 -26.41 -7.81 21.39
C ALA A 16 -25.12 -8.55 21.81
N SER A 17 -24.66 -8.31 23.04
CA SER A 17 -23.52 -8.98 23.68
C SER A 17 -23.76 -10.46 24.00
N GLU A 18 -24.98 -10.84 24.38
CA GLU A 18 -25.33 -12.25 24.67
C GLU A 18 -25.51 -13.07 23.39
N PHE A 19 -26.03 -12.46 22.33
CA PHE A 19 -26.23 -13.13 21.04
C PHE A 19 -24.91 -13.50 20.34
N CYS A 20 -23.88 -12.66 20.44
CA CYS A 20 -22.54 -12.97 19.92
C CYS A 20 -21.84 -14.12 20.66
N ARG A 21 -22.06 -14.29 21.98
CA ARG A 21 -21.46 -15.39 22.75
C ARG A 21 -22.00 -16.76 22.33
N ILE A 22 -23.28 -16.84 21.97
CA ILE A 22 -23.97 -18.10 21.70
C ILE A 22 -23.62 -18.65 20.30
N SER A 23 -23.38 -17.77 19.32
CA SER A 23 -23.18 -18.16 17.92
C SER A 23 -21.74 -18.57 17.58
N ARG A 24 -20.72 -18.00 18.23
CA ARG A 24 -19.29 -18.40 18.07
C ARG A 24 -18.47 -18.12 19.34
N PRO A 25 -18.15 -19.11 20.19
CA PRO A 25 -17.44 -18.88 21.46
C PRO A 25 -16.00 -18.32 21.29
N ASN A 26 -15.41 -18.41 20.10
CA ASN A 26 -14.03 -17.97 19.83
C ASN A 26 -13.92 -16.62 19.08
N PHE A 27 -15.01 -15.90 18.85
CA PHE A 27 -15.04 -14.64 18.09
C PHE A 27 -15.54 -13.46 18.95
N ILE A 28 -14.86 -13.19 20.07
CA ILE A 28 -15.37 -12.28 21.12
C ILE A 28 -14.93 -10.81 20.98
N HIS A 29 -14.24 -10.38 19.93
CA HIS A 29 -13.59 -9.05 19.96
C HIS A 29 -14.03 -7.95 18.98
N ALA A 30 -15.11 -8.09 18.21
CA ALA A 30 -15.39 -7.09 17.16
C ALA A 30 -16.85 -6.63 16.94
N VAL A 31 -17.73 -6.66 17.95
CA VAL A 31 -19.08 -6.08 17.81
C VAL A 31 -19.31 -5.05 18.92
N ARG A 32 -19.26 -3.76 18.58
CA ARG A 32 -19.45 -2.66 19.56
C ARG A 32 -20.79 -1.92 19.44
N ALA A 33 -21.55 -2.08 18.35
CA ALA A 33 -22.92 -1.56 18.27
C ALA A 33 -23.73 -2.20 17.14
N CYS A 34 -24.94 -2.69 17.43
CA CYS A 34 -25.97 -3.00 16.44
C CYS A 34 -27.08 -1.95 16.55
N ARG A 35 -27.55 -1.40 15.43
CA ARG A 35 -28.71 -0.50 15.39
C ARG A 35 -29.80 -1.15 14.53
N VAL A 36 -30.95 -1.43 15.13
CA VAL A 36 -32.13 -1.90 14.41
C VAL A 36 -32.72 -0.70 13.63
N VAL A 37 -32.90 -0.83 12.32
CA VAL A 37 -33.57 0.19 11.49
C VAL A 37 -34.77 -0.46 10.82
N ARG A 38 -35.98 0.04 11.07
CA ARG A 38 -37.17 -0.40 10.33
C ARG A 38 -37.09 0.13 8.90
N ASN A 39 -37.13 -0.77 7.93
CA ASN A 39 -37.33 -0.42 6.53
C ASN A 39 -38.84 -0.44 6.24
N SER A 40 -39.39 0.59 5.61
CA SER A 40 -40.84 0.76 5.45
C SER A 40 -41.42 0.02 4.23
N ALA A 41 -40.63 -0.82 3.55
CA ALA A 41 -41.01 -1.49 2.31
C ALA A 41 -41.18 -3.02 2.42
N THR A 42 -40.85 -3.64 3.56
CA THR A 42 -41.03 -5.08 3.80
C THR A 42 -41.49 -5.32 5.24
N THR A 43 -42.29 -6.36 5.47
CA THR A 43 -42.86 -6.75 6.77
C THR A 43 -41.83 -7.28 7.78
N GLY A 44 -40.53 -7.32 7.42
CA GLY A 44 -39.44 -7.81 8.26
C GLY A 44 -38.60 -6.70 8.92
N PHE A 45 -38.04 -7.00 10.09
CA PHE A 45 -37.10 -6.13 10.80
C PHE A 45 -35.68 -6.35 10.27
N ALA A 46 -35.07 -5.32 9.66
CA ALA A 46 -33.66 -5.35 9.30
C ALA A 46 -32.77 -4.90 10.47
N LEU A 47 -31.84 -5.76 10.89
CA LEU A 47 -30.77 -5.43 11.83
C LEU A 47 -29.52 -5.05 11.02
N THR A 48 -29.32 -3.76 10.77
CA THR A 48 -28.04 -3.28 10.23
C THR A 48 -27.02 -3.17 11.36
N GLY A 49 -26.19 -4.21 11.52
CA GLY A 49 -25.00 -4.16 12.35
C GLY A 49 -23.78 -3.79 11.51
N TYR A 50 -22.95 -2.85 11.98
CA TYR A 50 -21.64 -2.57 11.37
C TYR A 50 -20.57 -3.33 12.17
N CYS A 51 -19.90 -4.29 11.55
CA CYS A 51 -18.67 -4.84 12.11
C CYS A 51 -17.53 -3.87 11.76
N VAL A 52 -16.94 -3.22 12.76
CA VAL A 52 -15.76 -2.36 12.55
C VAL A 52 -14.58 -3.29 12.21
N GLY A 53 -14.22 -3.36 10.93
CA GLY A 53 -13.07 -4.12 10.45
C GLY A 53 -13.10 -4.47 8.96
N ASP A 54 -14.29 -4.57 8.36
CA ASP A 54 -14.42 -4.87 6.94
C ASP A 54 -15.66 -4.16 6.34
N PRO A 55 -15.52 -3.16 5.45
CA PRO A 55 -16.64 -2.35 4.97
C PRO A 55 -17.67 -3.08 4.10
N GLY A 56 -17.52 -4.39 3.87
CA GLY A 56 -18.28 -5.13 2.86
C GLY A 56 -19.32 -6.13 3.38
N LEU A 57 -19.34 -6.47 4.67
CA LEU A 57 -20.21 -7.54 5.17
C LEU A 57 -21.57 -7.00 5.64
N MET A 58 -22.66 -7.36 4.94
CA MET A 58 -24.03 -7.19 5.46
C MET A 58 -24.55 -8.50 6.04
N LEU A 59 -25.14 -8.42 7.24
CA LEU A 59 -25.88 -9.50 7.86
C LEU A 59 -27.37 -9.22 7.61
N VAL A 60 -28.04 -10.12 6.89
CA VAL A 60 -29.48 -10.03 6.62
C VAL A 60 -30.18 -11.09 7.48
N LEU A 61 -31.21 -10.67 8.23
CA LEU A 61 -32.13 -11.58 8.91
C LEU A 61 -33.35 -11.77 8.02
N THR A 62 -33.61 -13.02 7.64
CA THR A 62 -34.82 -13.36 6.88
C THR A 62 -36.02 -13.59 7.81
N GLU A 63 -37.24 -13.59 7.27
CA GLU A 63 -38.48 -13.83 8.03
C GLU A 63 -38.48 -15.19 8.77
N ASN A 64 -37.59 -16.12 8.39
CA ASN A 64 -37.40 -17.42 9.01
C ASN A 64 -36.29 -17.47 10.09
N GLN A 65 -35.79 -16.31 10.53
CA GLN A 65 -34.69 -16.20 11.53
C GLN A 65 -33.36 -16.83 11.08
N GLU A 66 -33.15 -17.05 9.77
CA GLU A 66 -31.84 -17.44 9.25
C GLU A 66 -30.99 -16.20 8.97
N ILE A 67 -29.71 -16.26 9.35
CA ILE A 67 -28.71 -15.24 9.04
C ILE A 67 -28.04 -15.62 7.73
N GLU A 68 -28.32 -14.87 6.66
CA GLU A 68 -27.51 -14.92 5.44
C GLU A 68 -26.40 -13.87 5.50
N LEU A 69 -25.18 -14.33 5.23
CA LEU A 69 -24.04 -13.47 4.95
C LEU A 69 -24.06 -13.14 3.46
N GLU A 70 -24.58 -11.96 3.11
CA GLU A 70 -24.45 -11.47 1.75
C GLU A 70 -23.01 -10.97 1.54
N LEU A 71 -22.20 -11.78 0.86
CA LEU A 71 -20.94 -11.32 0.31
C LEU A 71 -21.25 -10.35 -0.84
N PRO A 72 -20.62 -9.16 -0.89
CA PRO A 72 -20.83 -8.25 -2.01
C PRO A 72 -20.48 -8.97 -3.31
N ASN A 73 -21.33 -8.85 -4.33
CA ASN A 73 -21.08 -9.37 -5.67
C ASN A 73 -19.61 -9.12 -6.04
N GLU A 74 -18.86 -10.16 -6.45
CA GLU A 74 -17.40 -10.11 -6.68
C GLU A 74 -16.96 -8.91 -7.51
N LYS A 75 -17.80 -8.47 -8.47
CA LYS A 75 -17.56 -7.27 -9.30
C LYS A 75 -17.60 -5.95 -8.52
N SER A 76 -18.44 -5.85 -7.49
CA SER A 76 -18.53 -4.68 -6.60
C SER A 76 -17.43 -4.71 -5.53
N ALA A 77 -17.15 -5.89 -4.96
CA ALA A 77 -16.05 -6.09 -4.00
C ALA A 77 -14.68 -5.77 -4.63
N SER A 78 -14.45 -6.22 -5.87
CA SER A 78 -13.21 -5.95 -6.62
C SER A 78 -13.02 -4.45 -6.95
N ARG A 79 -14.09 -3.73 -7.28
CA ARG A 79 -14.05 -2.28 -7.59
C ARG A 79 -13.63 -1.42 -6.40
N ILE A 80 -13.85 -1.90 -5.18
CA ILE A 80 -13.54 -1.16 -3.94
C ILE A 80 -12.10 -1.46 -3.46
N MET A 81 -11.55 -2.65 -3.78
CA MET A 81 -10.25 -3.12 -3.26
C MET A 81 -9.07 -2.21 -3.62
N VAL A 82 -8.94 -1.79 -4.89
CA VAL A 82 -7.80 -0.94 -5.31
C VAL A 82 -7.85 0.43 -4.65
N ALA A 83 -9.05 1.04 -4.57
CA ALA A 83 -9.24 2.32 -3.90
C ALA A 83 -8.92 2.23 -2.39
N GLN A 84 -9.29 1.12 -1.74
CA GLN A 84 -8.93 0.86 -0.34
C GLN A 84 -7.42 0.74 -0.14
N LEU A 85 -6.71 0.01 -1.02
CA LEU A 85 -5.25 -0.10 -0.95
C LEU A 85 -4.56 1.26 -1.16
N LEU A 86 -5.05 2.07 -2.11
CA LEU A 86 -4.56 3.42 -2.35
C LEU A 86 -4.81 4.35 -1.15
N ALA A 87 -5.92 4.17 -0.43
CA ALA A 87 -6.23 4.92 0.78
C ALA A 87 -5.39 4.46 1.99
N LYS A 88 -5.19 3.14 2.15
CA LYS A 88 -4.35 2.52 3.19
C LYS A 88 -2.89 2.94 3.04
N ARG A 89 -2.40 3.03 1.81
CA ARG A 89 -1.05 3.52 1.50
C ARG A 89 -0.87 4.98 1.92
N ARG A 90 -0.04 5.19 2.94
CA ARG A 90 0.36 6.50 3.46
C ARG A 90 1.88 6.58 3.60
N THR A 91 2.40 7.80 3.64
CA THR A 91 3.81 8.05 3.97
C THR A 91 4.06 7.79 5.44
N GLN A 92 4.98 6.85 5.72
CA GLN A 92 5.49 6.57 7.05
C GLN A 92 6.96 7.00 7.16
N TYR A 93 7.27 7.80 8.18
CA TYR A 93 8.64 8.23 8.46
C TYR A 93 9.21 7.60 9.73
N SER A 94 8.35 7.17 10.65
CA SER A 94 8.73 6.40 11.83
C SER A 94 8.65 4.92 11.46
N LEU A 95 9.74 4.42 10.89
CA LEU A 95 9.87 3.03 10.47
C LEU A 95 10.60 2.22 11.54
N GLY A 96 10.21 0.96 11.69
CA GLY A 96 10.91 -0.02 12.53
C GLY A 96 11.26 -1.30 11.76
N LYS A 97 11.85 -2.25 12.49
CA LYS A 97 12.27 -3.56 11.98
C LYS A 97 11.30 -4.70 12.32
N ASN A 98 10.16 -4.38 12.94
CA ASN A 98 9.20 -5.36 13.46
C ASN A 98 8.29 -5.89 12.33
N ILE A 99 8.88 -6.59 11.37
CA ILE A 99 8.16 -7.27 10.29
C ILE A 99 8.19 -8.78 10.57
N VAL A 100 7.01 -9.39 10.61
CA VAL A 100 6.87 -10.84 10.89
C VAL A 100 7.18 -11.69 9.64
N LEU A 101 7.06 -11.10 8.45
CA LEU A 101 7.30 -11.78 7.17
C LEU A 101 8.79 -11.96 6.90
N PRO A 102 9.22 -13.12 6.35
CA PRO A 102 10.59 -13.32 5.88
C PRO A 102 10.99 -12.35 4.76
N ASP A 103 12.29 -12.05 4.65
CA ASP A 103 12.82 -11.13 3.64
C ASP A 103 12.52 -11.64 2.21
N GLU A 104 12.52 -12.95 2.00
CA GLU A 104 12.21 -13.60 0.71
C GLU A 104 10.76 -13.38 0.27
N GLU A 105 9.81 -13.35 1.20
CA GLU A 105 8.40 -13.09 0.90
C GLU A 105 8.18 -11.62 0.52
N ILE A 106 8.87 -10.71 1.22
CA ILE A 106 8.87 -9.28 0.90
C ILE A 106 9.48 -9.07 -0.49
N ASP A 107 10.59 -9.75 -0.79
CA ASP A 107 11.24 -9.75 -2.11
C ASP A 107 10.30 -10.23 -3.21
N ALA A 108 9.61 -11.36 -3.00
CA ALA A 108 8.67 -11.91 -3.96
C ALA A 108 7.53 -10.92 -4.26
N LEU A 109 6.98 -10.30 -3.21
CA LEU A 109 5.93 -9.30 -3.33
C LEU A 109 6.39 -8.07 -4.10
N ILE A 110 7.57 -7.52 -3.80
CA ILE A 110 8.12 -6.37 -4.51
C ILE A 110 8.35 -6.71 -6.00
N ARG A 111 8.93 -7.88 -6.28
CA ARG A 111 9.19 -8.33 -7.66
C ARG A 111 7.88 -8.54 -8.43
N GLU A 112 6.86 -9.09 -7.80
CA GLU A 112 5.54 -9.25 -8.41
C GLU A 112 4.90 -7.90 -8.71
N ALA A 113 4.92 -6.96 -7.75
CA ALA A 113 4.38 -5.62 -7.94
C ALA A 113 5.02 -4.89 -9.12
N VAL A 114 6.36 -4.98 -9.26
CA VAL A 114 7.09 -4.40 -10.40
C VAL A 114 6.77 -5.12 -11.71
N ARG A 115 6.69 -6.46 -11.69
CA ARG A 115 6.36 -7.27 -12.88
C ARG A 115 4.99 -6.95 -13.45
N LEU A 116 4.02 -6.65 -12.59
CA LEU A 116 2.65 -6.32 -12.98
C LEU A 116 2.45 -4.83 -13.33
N SER A 117 3.44 -3.97 -13.07
CA SER A 117 3.38 -2.56 -13.46
C SER A 117 3.51 -2.41 -14.98
N PRO A 118 2.59 -1.68 -15.63
CA PRO A 118 2.67 -1.48 -17.07
C PRO A 118 3.80 -0.50 -17.42
N SER A 119 4.27 -0.59 -18.67
CA SER A 119 5.24 0.34 -19.26
C SER A 119 4.89 0.56 -20.73
N ALA A 120 5.24 1.73 -21.27
CA ALA A 120 4.97 2.01 -22.68
C ALA A 120 5.64 0.96 -23.57
N PHE A 121 4.91 0.46 -24.57
CA PHE A 121 5.38 -0.61 -25.46
C PHE A 121 5.80 -1.91 -24.75
N ASN A 122 5.35 -2.12 -23.50
CA ASN A 122 5.84 -3.18 -22.62
C ASN A 122 7.39 -3.19 -22.54
N SER A 123 7.99 -1.99 -22.50
CA SER A 123 9.45 -1.82 -22.49
C SER A 123 10.13 -2.46 -21.29
N GLN A 124 9.42 -2.52 -20.16
CA GLN A 124 9.91 -3.01 -18.88
C GLN A 124 11.27 -2.35 -18.54
N SER A 125 11.39 -1.04 -18.71
CA SER A 125 12.63 -0.28 -18.45
C SER A 125 12.94 -0.13 -16.97
N SER A 126 11.95 -0.31 -16.09
CA SER A 126 12.14 -0.26 -14.65
C SER A 126 13.06 -1.36 -14.13
N ARG A 127 13.87 -1.00 -13.15
CA ARG A 127 14.81 -1.88 -12.46
C ARG A 127 14.74 -1.57 -10.97
N VAL A 128 14.85 -2.60 -10.14
CA VAL A 128 14.85 -2.43 -8.69
C VAL A 128 16.03 -3.16 -8.06
N VAL A 129 16.61 -2.54 -7.05
CA VAL A 129 17.53 -3.18 -6.11
C VAL A 129 16.87 -3.15 -4.75
N ILE A 130 16.73 -4.32 -4.11
CA ILE A 130 16.10 -4.47 -2.80
C ILE A 130 17.21 -4.70 -1.78
N LEU A 131 17.27 -3.85 -0.77
CA LEU A 131 18.29 -3.87 0.27
C LEU A 131 17.63 -4.20 1.60
N HIS A 132 18.15 -5.22 2.29
CA HIS A 132 17.65 -5.65 3.60
C HIS A 132 18.71 -5.42 4.67
N ARG A 133 18.26 -5.19 5.91
CA ARG A 133 19.13 -5.23 7.11
C ARG A 133 20.37 -4.32 6.98
N ASP A 134 21.56 -4.91 6.96
CA ASP A 134 22.82 -4.17 6.93
C ASP A 134 23.04 -3.43 5.61
N GLU A 135 22.52 -3.96 4.50
CA GLU A 135 22.56 -3.29 3.20
C GLU A 135 21.68 -2.04 3.19
N ASN A 136 20.56 -2.06 3.91
CA ASN A 136 19.75 -0.86 4.15
C ASN A 136 20.53 0.17 4.97
N GLN A 137 21.19 -0.24 6.05
CA GLN A 137 22.04 0.68 6.82
C GLN A 137 23.12 1.30 5.94
N LYS A 138 23.75 0.50 5.09
CA LYS A 138 24.83 0.93 4.18
C LYS A 138 24.38 1.99 3.18
N LEU A 139 23.16 1.87 2.65
CA LEU A 139 22.55 2.92 1.82
C LEU A 139 22.49 4.26 2.56
N TRP A 140 21.98 4.26 3.78
CA TRP A 140 21.78 5.50 4.53
C TRP A 140 23.09 6.09 5.03
N ASP A 141 24.11 5.27 5.26
CA ASP A 141 25.48 5.72 5.54
C ASP A 141 26.10 6.41 4.32
N ILE A 142 25.89 5.88 3.10
CA ILE A 142 26.28 6.54 1.84
C ILE A 142 25.61 7.91 1.73
N VAL A 143 24.30 7.99 2.01
CA VAL A 143 23.54 9.24 1.94
C VAL A 143 24.08 10.27 2.93
N LYS A 144 24.33 9.88 4.19
CA LYS A 144 24.93 10.77 5.19
C LYS A 144 26.33 11.23 4.78
N SER A 145 27.16 10.32 4.26
CA SER A 145 28.50 10.63 3.77
C SER A 145 28.45 11.70 2.68
N GLU A 146 27.61 11.53 1.66
CA GLU A 146 27.48 12.53 0.59
C GLU A 146 26.94 13.87 1.09
N LEU A 147 25.89 13.86 1.91
CA LEU A 147 25.32 15.08 2.47
C LEU A 147 26.32 15.83 3.35
N SER A 148 27.21 15.12 4.03
CA SER A 148 28.20 15.73 4.93
C SER A 148 29.13 16.72 4.23
N HIS A 149 29.27 16.63 2.91
CA HIS A 149 30.08 17.51 2.08
C HIS A 149 29.35 18.80 1.65
N ILE A 150 28.02 18.86 1.81
CA ILE A 150 27.20 19.98 1.29
C ILE A 150 26.28 20.62 2.35
N VAL A 151 26.11 19.99 3.51
CA VAL A 151 25.36 20.57 4.64
C VAL A 151 26.18 20.54 5.92
N GLU A 152 26.07 21.61 6.71
CA GLU A 152 26.79 21.79 7.96
C GLU A 152 25.86 22.25 9.10
N GLY A 153 26.40 22.37 10.31
CA GLY A 153 25.70 22.91 11.48
C GLY A 153 24.39 22.19 11.83
N GLU A 154 23.37 22.97 12.20
CA GLU A 154 22.06 22.43 12.59
C GLU A 154 21.30 21.78 11.43
N ALA A 155 21.48 22.26 10.20
CA ALA A 155 20.88 21.67 9.01
C ALA A 155 21.38 20.23 8.78
N LYS A 156 22.68 19.98 9.02
CA LYS A 156 23.27 18.63 8.98
C LYS A 156 22.66 17.73 10.05
N LYS A 157 22.57 18.21 11.31
CA LYS A 157 21.98 17.43 12.41
C LYS A 157 20.52 17.05 12.13
N HIS A 158 19.73 17.99 11.63
CA HIS A 158 18.34 17.74 11.23
C HIS A 158 18.25 16.70 10.12
N SER A 159 19.06 16.85 9.07
CA SER A 159 19.09 15.91 7.94
C SER A 159 19.51 14.50 8.39
N PHE A 160 20.49 14.39 9.27
CA PHE A 160 20.98 13.12 9.78
C PHE A 160 19.92 12.40 10.59
N ARG A 161 19.20 13.10 11.49
CA ARG A 161 18.06 12.52 12.21
C ARG A 161 16.97 12.00 11.28
N LYS A 162 16.72 12.70 10.16
CA LYS A 162 15.76 12.24 9.16
C LYS A 162 16.23 10.95 8.48
N ILE A 163 17.52 10.87 8.15
CA ILE A 163 18.11 9.68 7.53
C ILE A 163 18.16 8.51 8.52
N ASP A 164 18.41 8.78 9.80
CA ASP A 164 18.31 7.79 10.87
C ASP A 164 16.91 7.15 10.92
N SER A 165 15.86 7.95 10.70
CA SER A 165 14.49 7.44 10.67
C SER A 165 14.21 6.53 9.45
N PHE A 166 14.96 6.69 8.35
CA PHE A 166 14.91 5.77 7.21
C PHE A 166 15.72 4.50 7.47
N ALA A 167 16.91 4.63 8.05
CA ALA A 167 17.79 3.52 8.40
C ALA A 167 17.22 2.60 9.50
N ALA A 168 16.34 3.14 10.34
CA ALA A 168 15.58 2.37 11.33
C ALA A 168 14.60 1.36 10.71
N GLY A 169 14.24 1.53 9.42
CA GLY A 169 13.41 0.58 8.68
C GLY A 169 14.08 -0.79 8.48
N ALA A 170 13.28 -1.76 8.06
CA ALA A 170 13.74 -3.12 7.77
C ALA A 170 14.56 -3.22 6.48
N GLY A 171 14.23 -2.38 5.49
CA GLY A 171 14.87 -2.41 4.19
C GLY A 171 14.62 -1.15 3.37
N ALA A 172 15.15 -1.12 2.15
CA ALA A 172 14.89 -0.10 1.16
C ALA A 172 14.80 -0.67 -0.27
N VAL A 173 13.94 -0.09 -1.10
CA VAL A 173 13.88 -0.37 -2.55
C VAL A 173 14.46 0.81 -3.31
N LEU A 174 15.47 0.56 -4.13
CA LEU A 174 16.06 1.54 -5.05
C LEU A 174 15.43 1.36 -6.43
N PHE A 175 14.79 2.40 -6.96
CA PHE A 175 14.13 2.38 -8.27
C PHE A 175 15.00 3.04 -9.32
N PHE A 176 15.28 2.33 -10.40
CA PHE A 176 16.04 2.82 -11.54
C PHE A 176 15.26 2.65 -12.84
N GLU A 177 15.65 3.42 -13.85
CA GLU A 177 15.23 3.23 -15.24
C GLU A 177 16.46 2.92 -16.11
N ASP A 178 16.39 1.87 -16.91
CA ASP A 178 17.49 1.44 -17.78
C ASP A 178 17.51 2.26 -19.07
N ARG A 179 18.42 3.23 -19.15
CA ARG A 179 18.59 4.10 -20.32
C ARG A 179 18.93 3.36 -21.60
N ASN A 180 19.48 2.14 -21.50
CA ASN A 180 19.76 1.37 -22.71
C ASN A 180 18.46 0.90 -23.38
N VAL A 181 17.46 0.47 -22.61
CA VAL A 181 16.13 0.12 -23.14
C VAL A 181 15.48 1.33 -23.80
N ILE A 182 15.56 2.50 -23.14
CA ILE A 182 15.02 3.75 -23.68
C ILE A 182 15.67 4.08 -25.02
N ARG A 183 17.01 4.05 -25.11
CA ARG A 183 17.75 4.32 -26.34
C ARG A 183 17.36 3.37 -27.47
N ILE A 184 17.26 2.07 -27.17
CA ILE A 184 16.83 1.06 -28.16
C ILE A 184 15.45 1.40 -28.72
N LEU A 185 14.51 1.85 -27.87
CA LEU A 185 13.18 2.24 -28.32
C LEU A 185 13.18 3.52 -29.15
N GLN A 186 14.03 4.50 -28.79
CA GLN A 186 14.21 5.72 -29.58
C GLN A 186 14.75 5.39 -30.98
N ASP A 187 15.70 4.47 -31.08
CA ASP A 187 16.28 4.02 -32.35
C ASP A 187 15.28 3.21 -33.18
N GLN A 188 14.47 2.35 -32.54
CA GLN A 188 13.45 1.53 -33.20
C GLN A 188 12.23 2.33 -33.67
N TRP A 189 11.86 3.37 -32.93
CA TRP A 189 10.67 4.18 -33.20
C TRP A 189 10.99 5.69 -33.22
N PRO A 190 11.73 6.18 -34.24
CA PRO A 190 12.23 7.56 -34.28
C PRO A 190 11.13 8.63 -34.18
N LEU A 191 9.93 8.35 -34.69
CA LEU A 191 8.79 9.28 -34.62
C LEU A 191 8.34 9.56 -33.17
N TYR A 192 8.59 8.64 -32.25
CA TYR A 192 8.25 8.77 -30.83
C TYR A 192 9.48 8.94 -29.94
N ALA A 193 10.67 9.15 -30.53
CA ALA A 193 11.95 9.15 -29.81
C ALA A 193 11.94 10.11 -28.61
N ASP A 194 11.38 11.31 -28.79
CA ASP A 194 11.34 12.33 -27.74
C ASP A 194 10.39 11.98 -26.59
N HIS A 195 9.46 11.03 -26.77
CA HIS A 195 8.49 10.64 -25.74
C HIS A 195 8.96 9.49 -24.85
N PHE A 196 9.86 8.63 -25.31
CA PHE A 196 10.32 7.48 -24.50
C PHE A 196 10.96 7.86 -23.15
N PRO A 197 11.72 8.98 -23.03
CA PRO A 197 12.17 9.45 -21.73
C PRO A 197 11.02 9.76 -20.76
N ASP A 198 9.97 10.45 -21.23
CA ASP A 198 8.81 10.79 -20.39
C ASP A 198 8.01 9.54 -20.01
N TRP A 199 7.81 8.63 -20.95
CA TRP A 199 7.13 7.36 -20.69
C TRP A 199 7.91 6.46 -19.72
N SER A 200 9.23 6.55 -19.71
CA SER A 200 10.08 5.87 -18.72
C SER A 200 9.90 6.46 -17.32
N GLU A 201 9.78 7.78 -17.17
CA GLU A 201 9.47 8.39 -15.87
C GLU A 201 8.07 8.00 -15.38
N GLN A 202 7.09 7.92 -16.28
CA GLN A 202 5.73 7.42 -15.97
C GLN A 202 5.77 5.94 -15.52
N ALA A 203 6.51 5.08 -16.22
CA ALA A 203 6.72 3.69 -15.83
C ALA A 203 7.35 3.58 -14.44
N SER A 204 8.38 4.39 -14.16
CA SER A 204 9.01 4.46 -12.84
C SER A 204 8.01 4.83 -11.75
N GLY A 205 7.17 5.85 -11.98
CA GLY A 205 6.11 6.24 -11.05
C GLY A 205 5.07 5.14 -10.79
N MET A 206 4.68 4.39 -11.84
CA MET A 206 3.78 3.25 -11.71
C MET A 206 4.41 2.09 -10.92
N ALA A 207 5.68 1.76 -11.18
CA ALA A 207 6.41 0.75 -10.41
C ALA A 207 6.55 1.11 -8.94
N GLN A 208 6.90 2.37 -8.64
CA GLN A 208 6.99 2.90 -7.28
C GLN A 208 5.64 2.80 -6.57
N LEU A 209 4.55 3.24 -7.21
CA LEU A 209 3.23 3.19 -6.59
C LEU A 209 2.76 1.74 -6.36
N SER A 210 2.96 0.83 -7.32
CA SER A 210 2.62 -0.59 -7.20
C SER A 210 3.30 -1.24 -6.01
N VAL A 211 4.62 -1.03 -5.85
CA VAL A 211 5.35 -1.55 -4.69
C VAL A 211 4.81 -0.96 -3.39
N TRP A 212 4.52 0.35 -3.37
CA TRP A 212 4.05 1.01 -2.15
C TRP A 212 2.67 0.50 -1.71
N ILE A 213 1.73 0.32 -2.64
CA ILE A 213 0.40 -0.24 -2.30
C ILE A 213 0.48 -1.71 -1.91
N ALA A 214 1.39 -2.49 -2.50
CA ALA A 214 1.59 -3.89 -2.16
C ALA A 214 2.09 -4.02 -0.71
N LEU A 215 3.14 -3.28 -0.35
CA LEU A 215 3.66 -3.22 1.02
C LEU A 215 2.60 -2.72 2.01
N ALA A 216 1.88 -1.65 1.67
CA ALA A 216 0.79 -1.15 2.53
C ALA A 216 -0.35 -2.16 2.70
N GLY A 217 -0.64 -2.95 1.66
CA GLY A 217 -1.64 -4.01 1.68
C GLY A 217 -1.40 -5.02 2.81
N ILE A 218 -0.14 -5.41 3.00
CA ILE A 218 0.30 -6.32 4.07
C ILE A 218 0.71 -5.60 5.37
N GLY A 219 0.48 -4.29 5.47
CA GLY A 219 0.73 -3.52 6.69
C GLY A 219 2.16 -3.01 6.88
N ILE A 220 3.02 -3.14 5.87
CA ILE A 220 4.37 -2.57 5.86
C ILE A 220 4.29 -1.08 5.50
N GLY A 221 4.88 -0.24 6.35
CA GLY A 221 5.02 1.20 6.14
C GLY A 221 6.17 1.51 5.20
N ALA A 222 6.05 2.61 4.44
CA ALA A 222 7.10 3.09 3.57
C ALA A 222 7.01 4.60 3.34
N SER A 223 8.10 5.20 2.88
CA SER A 223 8.13 6.55 2.31
C SER A 223 8.96 6.57 1.03
N LEU A 224 8.89 7.63 0.24
CA LEU A 224 9.62 7.75 -1.02
C LEU A 224 10.56 8.95 -0.99
N GLN A 225 11.86 8.69 -1.15
CA GLN A 225 12.95 9.65 -1.05
C GLN A 225 13.67 9.85 -2.38
N HIS A 226 14.33 10.99 -2.52
CA HIS A 226 15.02 11.40 -3.75
C HIS A 226 16.38 12.04 -3.41
N TYR A 227 17.34 11.23 -2.98
CA TYR A 227 18.73 11.64 -2.81
C TYR A 227 19.55 11.53 -4.10
N ASN A 228 18.96 11.02 -5.18
CA ASN A 228 19.53 11.12 -6.52
C ASN A 228 19.54 12.59 -7.01
N PRO A 229 20.55 13.02 -7.79
CA PRO A 229 21.69 12.22 -8.28
C PRO A 229 22.89 12.18 -7.31
N LEU A 230 22.79 12.83 -6.14
CA LEU A 230 23.91 13.01 -5.20
C LEU A 230 24.57 11.66 -4.84
N VAL A 231 23.76 10.62 -4.61
CA VAL A 231 24.25 9.32 -4.17
C VAL A 231 24.56 8.33 -5.30
N ASP A 232 24.15 8.63 -6.54
CA ASP A 232 24.12 7.67 -7.67
C ASP A 232 25.46 6.96 -7.88
N ALA A 233 26.57 7.71 -7.93
CA ALA A 233 27.88 7.13 -8.22
C ALA A 233 28.37 6.17 -7.13
N LYS A 234 28.13 6.49 -5.85
CA LYS A 234 28.50 5.62 -4.74
C LYS A 234 27.61 4.38 -4.68
N ILE A 235 26.30 4.55 -4.87
CA ILE A 235 25.34 3.44 -4.94
C ILE A 235 25.73 2.46 -6.06
N LYS A 236 25.96 2.96 -7.28
CA LYS A 236 26.33 2.12 -8.42
C LYS A 236 27.60 1.35 -8.20
N ARG A 237 28.66 2.01 -7.72
CA ARG A 237 29.94 1.34 -7.42
C ARG A 237 29.79 0.29 -6.33
N HIS A 238 29.01 0.57 -5.29
CA HIS A 238 28.93 -0.32 -4.14
C HIS A 238 28.22 -1.64 -4.47
N TRP A 239 27.08 -1.57 -5.17
CA TRP A 239 26.30 -2.76 -5.56
C TRP A 239 26.54 -3.22 -7.00
N ASN A 240 27.60 -2.75 -7.65
CA ASN A 240 27.96 -3.09 -9.02
C ASN A 240 26.79 -2.94 -10.02
N ILE A 241 26.06 -1.82 -9.93
CA ILE A 241 24.88 -1.54 -10.76
C ILE A 241 25.34 -0.94 -12.10
N PRO A 242 24.78 -1.40 -13.25
CA PRO A 242 25.13 -0.86 -14.56
C PRO A 242 24.98 0.66 -14.67
N ASP A 243 25.91 1.30 -15.39
CA ASP A 243 25.87 2.76 -15.61
C ASP A 243 24.64 3.24 -16.39
N THR A 244 24.03 2.34 -17.17
CA THR A 244 22.81 2.63 -17.92
C THR A 244 21.60 2.82 -17.00
N TRP A 245 21.60 2.21 -15.81
CA TRP A 245 20.51 2.35 -14.84
C TRP A 245 20.58 3.73 -14.19
N ARG A 246 19.55 4.54 -14.38
CA ARG A 246 19.45 5.88 -13.78
C ARG A 246 18.60 5.80 -12.52
N LEU A 247 19.14 6.19 -11.37
CA LEU A 247 18.38 6.16 -10.12
C LEU A 247 17.28 7.24 -10.14
N ARG A 248 16.07 6.84 -9.76
CA ARG A 248 14.89 7.70 -9.75
C ARG A 248 14.38 7.97 -8.34
N ALA A 249 14.38 6.96 -7.47
CA ALA A 249 13.90 7.10 -6.09
C ALA A 249 14.45 6.02 -5.15
N GLN A 250 14.35 6.26 -3.84
CA GLN A 250 14.68 5.30 -2.78
C GLN A 250 13.49 5.19 -1.82
N MET A 251 12.98 3.97 -1.60
CA MET A 251 11.83 3.72 -0.74
C MET A 251 12.26 2.92 0.49
N PRO A 252 12.63 3.56 1.62
CA PRO A 252 12.75 2.85 2.89
C PRO A 252 11.39 2.28 3.29
N PHE A 253 11.40 1.06 3.79
CA PHE A 253 10.22 0.35 4.28
C PHE A 253 10.50 -0.34 5.62
N GLY A 254 9.45 -0.57 6.39
CA GLY A 254 9.54 -1.03 7.78
C GLY A 254 8.17 -1.19 8.43
N SER A 255 8.15 -1.60 9.70
CA SER A 255 6.93 -1.53 10.51
C SER A 255 6.47 -0.07 10.72
N ASN A 256 5.17 0.14 10.90
CA ASN A 256 4.60 1.47 11.16
C ASN A 256 4.69 1.79 12.66
N GLU A 257 5.62 2.66 13.06
CA GLU A 257 5.87 2.99 14.48
C GLU A 257 5.20 4.29 14.94
N ALA A 258 4.46 4.97 14.06
CA ALA A 258 3.70 6.17 14.41
C ALA A 258 2.40 6.30 13.59
N PRO A 259 1.39 7.02 14.11
CA PRO A 259 0.19 7.37 13.35
C PRO A 259 0.52 8.19 12.09
N PHE A 260 -0.32 8.05 11.06
CA PHE A 260 -0.17 8.85 9.83
C PHE A 260 -0.68 10.28 10.04
N PRO A 261 0.05 11.30 9.56
CA PRO A 261 -0.43 12.68 9.64
C PRO A 261 -1.71 12.86 8.79
N PRO A 262 -2.53 13.90 9.05
CA PRO A 262 -3.61 14.27 8.16
C PRO A 262 -3.12 14.54 6.73
N LYS A 263 -3.97 14.29 5.74
CA LYS A 263 -3.70 14.56 4.32
C LYS A 263 -4.79 15.47 3.78
N THR A 264 -4.41 16.63 3.26
CA THR A 264 -5.34 17.51 2.55
C THR A 264 -5.58 17.01 1.12
N ILE A 265 -6.77 17.29 0.59
CA ILE A 265 -7.16 16.96 -0.78
C ILE A 265 -7.75 18.25 -1.37
N ILE A 266 -7.28 18.65 -2.56
CA ILE A 266 -7.83 19.80 -3.28
C ILE A 266 -9.28 19.52 -3.72
N SER A 267 -10.03 20.54 -4.09
CA SER A 267 -11.41 20.37 -4.57
C SER A 267 -11.46 19.47 -5.80
N ASP A 268 -12.45 18.57 -5.86
CA ASP A 268 -12.69 17.72 -7.04
C ASP A 268 -13.01 18.57 -8.28
N GLY A 269 -13.63 19.74 -8.09
CA GLY A 269 -13.89 20.72 -9.15
C GLY A 269 -12.63 21.33 -9.78
N ASP A 270 -11.45 21.16 -9.18
CA ASP A 270 -10.19 21.66 -9.75
C ASP A 270 -9.45 20.59 -10.57
N ARG A 271 -9.82 19.31 -10.42
CA ARG A 271 -9.04 18.18 -10.97
C ARG A 271 -9.84 17.15 -11.77
N PHE A 272 -11.17 17.22 -11.75
CA PHE A 272 -12.04 16.33 -12.51
C PHE A 272 -13.03 17.13 -13.37
N ARG A 273 -13.29 16.65 -14.59
CA ARG A 273 -14.34 17.14 -15.49
C ARG A 273 -15.09 15.94 -16.03
N SER A 274 -16.42 15.99 -16.02
CA SER A 274 -17.28 14.94 -16.58
C SER A 274 -18.22 15.55 -17.61
N PHE A 275 -18.33 14.90 -18.76
CA PHE A 275 -19.23 15.29 -19.83
C PHE A 275 -20.13 14.10 -20.13
N PHE A 276 -21.41 14.23 -19.81
CA PHE A 276 -22.42 13.23 -20.13
C PHE A 276 -23.11 13.64 -21.44
N ARG A 277 -23.32 12.68 -22.33
CA ARG A 277 -24.19 12.85 -23.51
C ARG A 277 -25.58 12.36 -23.18
#